data_AF-A0A1L9QP67-F1
#
_entry.id   AF-A0A1L9QP67-F1
#
_cell.length_a   1.000
_cell.length_b   1.000
_cell.length_c   1.000
_cell.angle_alpha   90.00
_cell.angle_beta   90.00
_cell.angle_gamma   90.00
#
_symmetry.space_group_name_H-M   'P 1'
#
loop_
_entity.id
_entity.type
_entity.pdbx_description
1 polymer ?
#
loop_
_entity_poly.entity_id
_entity_poly.type
_entity_poly.pdbx_seq_one_letter_code
_entity_poly.pdbx_strand_id
1 'polypeptide(L)'
;MNSESSPPLSQSDTLICPNLGQYWKLGKVKDSNQVILKASGQQFLFPPEEGYALRYFTGQFSLESIQKACQDEFEGTLDPNFAGQLLEKLIGLGILTFDGVEATEIPEPPPGGSQLKPCLEWIEHRDYWVLRNPENVTFLQVGTQDKIIIEQIGVRSPQAIIQEFCIPPDHLKGLLQMLAATGMLVGTEPAKSRRGKFTPLQLLFFRIPLFNPNRFLNAHIDKIRWLFSQPAAVLLLVFLSFSASLGLYHRDIIVFQGQQLVSAYGSSLMLPFILCSACVVTLHEFGHAFTLKHYRGIVPEIGLLFMMLIPAAYTNTSDSYCLPRSKRLLVVGVGILVQFILAAIGFWIWHFSTDGIWLHQTSFLLMAAALFTLALNLNPVAKFDGYYLAVAATGINNLRGRAFGLYINFFTGKPIREPIKDLWILALYAPFSLLYIWFVFGFLFWRIFTWSFTNMPITALLLLAIWAVYYFCPRD
;
A
#
# COMPACT_ATOMS: atom_id res chain seq x y z
N MET A 1 -64.10 -24.92 15.56
CA MET A 1 -62.87 -25.76 15.62
C MET A 1 -62.53 -26.18 14.21
N ASN A 2 -61.60 -25.46 13.60
CA ASN A 2 -60.64 -26.01 12.64
C ASN A 2 -59.49 -25.02 12.60
N SER A 3 -58.34 -25.53 13.02
CA SER A 3 -57.04 -24.91 13.07
C SER A 3 -56.47 -24.81 11.66
N GLU A 4 -56.16 -23.60 11.21
CA GLU A 4 -55.19 -23.39 10.13
C GLU A 4 -53.96 -22.72 10.72
N SER A 5 -52.89 -23.49 10.67
CA SER A 5 -51.52 -23.20 11.06
C SER A 5 -50.96 -22.00 10.33
N SER A 6 -50.45 -21.04 11.09
CA SER A 6 -49.59 -19.96 10.62
C SER A 6 -48.39 -20.55 9.85
N PRO A 7 -47.99 -19.97 8.70
CA PRO A 7 -46.72 -20.33 8.07
C PRO A 7 -45.56 -19.85 8.96
N PRO A 8 -44.41 -20.54 8.95
CA PRO A 8 -43.28 -20.19 9.82
C PRO A 8 -42.66 -18.86 9.38
N LEU A 9 -42.28 -18.04 10.37
CA LEU A 9 -41.53 -16.79 10.23
C LEU A 9 -40.34 -16.97 9.26
N SER A 10 -40.38 -16.25 8.14
CA SER A 10 -39.31 -16.24 7.13
C SER A 10 -38.07 -15.53 7.68
N GLN A 11 -36.89 -15.96 7.23
CA GLN A 11 -35.55 -15.48 7.61
C GLN A 11 -35.25 -13.99 7.29
N SER A 12 -36.27 -13.19 6.97
CA SER A 12 -36.22 -11.78 6.57
C SER A 12 -36.00 -10.79 7.72
N ASP A 13 -36.27 -11.19 8.96
CA ASP A 13 -36.44 -10.23 10.07
C ASP A 13 -35.11 -9.81 10.72
N THR A 14 -33.99 -10.40 10.32
CA THR A 14 -32.63 -10.10 10.85
C THR A 14 -31.67 -9.51 9.81
N LEU A 15 -32.16 -9.19 8.62
CA LEU A 15 -31.34 -8.65 7.54
C LEU A 15 -30.98 -7.17 7.80
N ILE A 16 -29.69 -6.88 7.87
CA ILE A 16 -29.16 -5.51 7.92
C ILE A 16 -29.32 -4.90 6.53
N CYS A 17 -29.97 -3.74 6.43
CA CYS A 17 -30.22 -3.09 5.16
C CYS A 17 -28.91 -2.58 4.51
N PRO A 18 -28.71 -2.77 3.20
CA PRO A 18 -27.50 -2.35 2.48
C PRO A 18 -27.28 -0.84 2.51
N ASN A 19 -26.01 -0.42 2.36
CA ASN A 19 -25.62 0.99 2.41
C ASN A 19 -25.74 1.67 1.03
N LEU A 20 -26.78 2.48 0.85
CA LEU A 20 -27.00 3.25 -0.37
C LEU A 20 -26.01 4.42 -0.55
N GLY A 21 -25.48 4.95 0.56
CA GLY A 21 -24.61 6.13 0.57
C GLY A 21 -23.25 5.96 -0.10
N GLN A 22 -22.84 4.73 -0.42
CA GLN A 22 -21.61 4.47 -1.17
C GLN A 22 -21.72 4.89 -2.64
N TYR A 23 -22.89 4.74 -3.25
CA TYR A 23 -23.10 4.94 -4.69
C TYR A 23 -24.14 6.02 -4.99
N TRP A 24 -25.09 6.25 -4.07
CA TRP A 24 -26.23 7.14 -4.27
C TRP A 24 -26.18 8.35 -3.32
N LYS A 25 -26.49 9.53 -3.85
CA LYS A 25 -26.63 10.76 -3.08
C LYS A 25 -28.10 11.16 -2.95
N LEU A 26 -28.54 11.35 -1.72
CA LEU A 26 -29.83 11.94 -1.37
C LEU A 26 -29.77 13.46 -1.52
N GLY A 27 -30.74 14.03 -2.21
CA GLY A 27 -30.97 15.47 -2.30
C GLY A 27 -32.43 15.82 -2.11
N LYS A 28 -32.73 17.08 -1.81
CA LYS A 28 -34.10 17.60 -1.79
C LYS A 28 -34.34 18.43 -3.04
N VAL A 29 -35.47 18.25 -3.72
CA VAL A 29 -35.84 19.06 -4.88
C VAL A 29 -36.28 20.44 -4.35
N LYS A 30 -35.70 21.52 -4.89
CA LYS A 30 -36.17 22.89 -4.60
C LYS A 30 -37.58 23.02 -5.20
N ASP A 31 -38.57 23.32 -4.36
CA ASP A 31 -40.02 23.45 -4.68
C ASP A 31 -40.90 22.19 -4.65
N SER A 32 -40.41 21.07 -4.10
CA SER A 32 -41.25 19.90 -3.79
C SER A 32 -40.84 19.23 -2.48
N ASN A 33 -41.79 18.60 -1.77
CA ASN A 33 -41.49 17.79 -0.58
C ASN A 33 -40.91 16.40 -0.95
N GLN A 34 -40.67 16.14 -2.24
CA GLN A 34 -40.06 14.90 -2.73
C GLN A 34 -38.54 14.90 -2.53
N VAL A 35 -38.01 13.69 -2.33
CA VAL A 35 -36.58 13.43 -2.15
C VAL A 35 -36.04 12.80 -3.43
N ILE A 36 -34.86 13.24 -3.88
CA ILE A 36 -34.22 12.74 -5.08
C ILE A 36 -33.01 11.88 -4.73
N LEU A 37 -32.93 10.69 -5.30
CA LEU A 37 -31.78 9.80 -5.21
C LEU A 37 -31.01 9.86 -6.53
N LYS A 38 -29.73 10.25 -6.50
CA LYS A 38 -28.90 10.46 -7.69
C LYS A 38 -27.63 9.61 -7.68
N ALA A 39 -27.35 8.91 -8.78
CA ALA A 39 -26.07 8.27 -9.06
C ALA A 39 -25.79 8.27 -10.57
N SER A 40 -24.54 8.55 -10.98
CA SER A 40 -23.98 8.32 -12.33
C SER A 40 -24.92 8.52 -13.54
N GLY A 41 -25.72 9.60 -13.55
CA GLY A 41 -26.62 9.95 -14.67
C GLY A 41 -28.07 9.48 -14.53
N GLN A 42 -28.41 8.70 -13.51
CA GLN A 42 -29.77 8.28 -13.17
C GLN A 42 -30.31 9.10 -11.98
N GLN A 43 -31.61 9.39 -12.02
CA GLN A 43 -32.31 10.13 -10.97
C GLN A 43 -33.67 9.47 -10.70
N PHE A 44 -33.91 9.13 -9.43
CA PHE A 44 -35.19 8.58 -8.99
C PHE A 44 -35.83 9.54 -7.99
N LEU A 45 -37.14 9.77 -8.16
CA LEU A 45 -37.94 10.62 -7.29
C LEU A 45 -38.72 9.74 -6.32
N PHE A 46 -38.57 10.03 -5.04
CA PHE A 46 -39.22 9.33 -3.95
C PHE A 46 -40.15 10.29 -3.18
N PRO A 47 -41.34 9.83 -2.75
CA PRO A 47 -42.19 10.58 -1.84
C PRO A 47 -41.48 10.84 -0.49
N PRO A 48 -41.95 11.82 0.32
CA PRO A 48 -41.27 12.27 1.54
C PRO A 48 -41.05 11.15 2.56
N GLU A 49 -42.00 10.24 2.70
CA GLU A 49 -41.97 9.08 3.62
C GLU A 49 -40.85 8.10 3.22
N GLU A 50 -40.81 7.71 1.94
CA GLU A 50 -39.75 6.85 1.40
C GLU A 50 -38.38 7.54 1.46
N GLY A 51 -38.35 8.85 1.19
CA GLY A 51 -37.15 9.68 1.31
C GLY A 51 -36.58 9.78 2.73
N TYR A 52 -37.44 9.73 3.75
CA TYR A 52 -37.02 9.66 5.15
C TYR A 52 -36.42 8.28 5.46
N ALA A 53 -37.09 7.20 5.06
CA ALA A 53 -36.61 5.83 5.25
C ALA A 53 -35.24 5.60 4.58
N LEU A 54 -35.03 6.15 3.38
CA LEU A 54 -33.76 6.06 2.63
C LEU A 54 -32.54 6.61 3.39
N ARG A 55 -32.73 7.49 4.38
CA ARG A 55 -31.64 7.99 5.23
C ARG A 55 -31.04 6.91 6.13
N TYR A 56 -31.81 5.88 6.44
CA TYR A 56 -31.40 4.80 7.35
C TYR A 56 -30.79 3.60 6.60
N PHE A 57 -30.81 3.60 5.25
CA PHE A 57 -30.10 2.63 4.41
C PHE A 57 -28.58 2.90 4.38
N THR A 58 -27.94 2.72 5.53
CA THR A 58 -26.52 3.01 5.78
C THR A 58 -25.68 1.77 6.06
N GLY A 59 -26.24 0.56 5.91
CA GLY A 59 -25.53 -0.68 6.25
C GLY A 59 -25.53 -1.02 7.74
N GLN A 60 -26.36 -0.35 8.56
CA GLN A 60 -26.30 -0.45 10.03
C GLN A 60 -27.65 -0.71 10.71
N PHE A 61 -28.75 -0.52 10.01
CA PHE A 61 -30.10 -0.64 10.57
C PHE A 61 -30.81 -1.86 9.96
N SER A 62 -31.55 -2.61 10.78
CA SER A 62 -32.44 -3.68 10.30
C SER A 62 -33.73 -3.09 9.72
N LEU A 63 -34.43 -3.87 8.88
CA LEU A 63 -35.74 -3.47 8.34
C LEU A 63 -36.74 -3.08 9.44
N GLU A 64 -36.76 -3.82 10.56
CA GLU A 64 -37.60 -3.49 11.72
C GLU A 64 -37.24 -2.14 12.36
N SER A 65 -35.94 -1.85 12.46
CA SER A 65 -35.46 -0.59 13.05
C SER A 65 -35.84 0.61 12.17
N ILE A 66 -35.79 0.44 10.84
CA ILE A 66 -36.21 1.46 9.88
C ILE A 66 -37.73 1.63 9.91
N GLN A 67 -38.49 0.53 9.94
CA GLN A 67 -39.94 0.55 10.05
C GLN A 67 -40.39 1.29 11.32
N LYS A 68 -39.76 0.99 12.47
CA LYS A 68 -40.05 1.67 13.74
C LYS A 68 -39.74 3.16 13.69
N ALA A 69 -38.57 3.54 13.16
CA ALA A 69 -38.19 4.94 13.00
C ALA A 69 -39.14 5.71 12.06
N CYS A 70 -39.66 5.06 11.02
CA CYS A 70 -40.68 5.64 10.14
C CYS A 70 -42.03 5.77 10.83
N GLN A 71 -42.45 4.78 11.64
CA GLN A 71 -43.70 4.83 12.39
C GLN A 71 -43.68 5.87 13.52
N ASP A 72 -42.53 6.10 14.15
CA ASP A 72 -42.34 7.10 15.20
C ASP A 72 -42.40 8.55 14.64
N GLU A 73 -41.98 8.77 13.39
CA GLU A 73 -42.00 10.09 12.74
C GLU A 73 -43.35 10.40 12.07
N PHE A 74 -44.01 9.40 11.48
CA PHE A 74 -45.28 9.55 10.76
C PHE A 74 -46.39 8.80 11.50
N GLU A 75 -46.89 9.42 12.58
CA GLU A 75 -47.87 8.90 13.56
C GLU A 75 -49.00 8.03 12.96
N GLY A 76 -48.75 6.73 12.79
CA GLY A 76 -49.76 5.70 12.55
C GLY A 76 -50.38 5.61 11.15
N THR A 77 -49.92 6.37 10.15
CA THR A 77 -50.46 6.33 8.78
C THR A 77 -49.73 5.38 7.82
N LEU A 78 -48.66 4.72 8.27
CA LEU A 78 -47.81 3.87 7.44
C LEU A 78 -48.16 2.37 7.55
N ASP A 79 -48.13 1.68 6.42
CA ASP A 79 -48.33 0.22 6.33
C ASP A 79 -47.33 -0.53 7.24
N PRO A 80 -47.76 -1.55 8.00
CA PRO A 80 -46.88 -2.38 8.82
C PRO A 80 -45.71 -3.02 8.06
N ASN A 81 -45.78 -3.18 6.73
CA ASN A 81 -44.68 -3.69 5.90
C ASN A 81 -44.05 -2.64 4.96
N PHE A 82 -44.14 -1.35 5.31
CA PHE A 82 -43.62 -0.26 4.48
C PHE A 82 -42.12 -0.38 4.14
N ALA A 83 -41.27 -0.71 5.12
CA ALA A 83 -39.82 -0.85 4.91
C ALA A 83 -39.49 -2.03 3.96
N GLY A 84 -40.25 -3.13 4.03
CA GLY A 84 -40.12 -4.27 3.13
C GLY A 84 -40.55 -3.93 1.70
N GLN A 85 -41.69 -3.26 1.53
CA GLN A 85 -42.17 -2.78 0.23
C GLN A 85 -41.18 -1.79 -0.42
N LEU A 86 -40.58 -0.90 0.38
CA LEU A 86 -39.54 0.01 -0.11
C LEU A 86 -38.29 -0.74 -0.55
N LEU A 87 -37.85 -1.77 0.19
CA LEU A 87 -36.73 -2.62 -0.21
C LEU A 87 -37.01 -3.32 -1.54
N GLU A 88 -38.18 -3.94 -1.70
CA GLU A 88 -38.59 -4.57 -2.97
C GLU A 88 -38.67 -3.56 -4.12
N LYS A 89 -39.18 -2.35 -3.87
CA LYS A 89 -39.22 -1.27 -4.84
C LYS A 89 -37.82 -0.83 -5.28
N LEU A 90 -36.87 -0.75 -4.35
CA LEU A 90 -35.47 -0.42 -4.67
C LEU A 90 -34.78 -1.54 -5.47
N ILE A 91 -35.12 -2.80 -5.21
CA ILE A 91 -34.67 -3.95 -6.00
C ILE A 91 -35.29 -3.91 -7.41
N GLY A 92 -36.60 -3.67 -7.52
CA GLY A 92 -37.30 -3.56 -8.80
C GLY A 92 -36.82 -2.39 -9.67
N LEU A 93 -36.34 -1.31 -9.05
CA LEU A 93 -35.71 -0.18 -9.73
C LEU A 93 -34.24 -0.41 -10.08
N GLY A 94 -33.65 -1.55 -9.69
CA GLY A 94 -32.24 -1.85 -9.90
C GLY A 94 -31.27 -0.98 -9.08
N ILE A 95 -31.76 -0.32 -8.02
CA ILE A 95 -30.98 0.54 -7.12
C ILE A 95 -30.21 -0.30 -6.10
N LEU A 96 -30.83 -1.41 -5.67
CA LEU A 96 -30.24 -2.41 -4.79
C LEU A 96 -30.21 -3.77 -5.50
N THR A 97 -29.04 -4.38 -5.55
CA THR A 97 -28.88 -5.79 -5.88
C THR A 97 -28.63 -6.53 -4.57
N PHE A 98 -29.39 -7.60 -4.29
CA PHE A 98 -29.00 -8.54 -3.24
C PHE A 98 -27.64 -9.13 -3.65
N ASP A 99 -26.71 -9.26 -2.69
CA ASP A 99 -25.32 -9.71 -2.88
C ASP A 99 -25.19 -10.96 -3.77
N GLY A 100 -25.21 -10.74 -5.08
CA GLY A 100 -24.15 -11.15 -5.97
C GLY A 100 -23.40 -9.87 -6.30
N VAL A 101 -22.17 -9.77 -5.81
CA VAL A 101 -21.10 -8.88 -6.28
C VAL A 101 -21.43 -8.36 -7.68
N GLU A 102 -21.49 -7.03 -7.86
CA GLU A 102 -21.64 -6.40 -9.18
C GLU A 102 -20.69 -7.10 -10.17
N ALA A 103 -21.28 -7.94 -11.01
CA ALA A 103 -20.61 -8.67 -12.08
C ALA A 103 -20.40 -7.75 -13.29
N THR A 104 -19.86 -6.56 -13.05
CA THR A 104 -19.44 -5.64 -14.11
C THR A 104 -17.93 -5.56 -14.08
N GLU A 105 -17.33 -6.56 -14.74
CA GLU A 105 -15.89 -6.82 -14.98
C GLU A 105 -15.20 -7.86 -14.08
N ILE A 106 -15.90 -8.88 -13.60
CA ILE A 106 -15.25 -10.13 -13.17
C ILE A 106 -15.43 -11.15 -14.31
N PRO A 107 -14.35 -11.70 -14.90
CA PRO A 107 -14.48 -12.73 -15.92
C PRO A 107 -15.25 -13.92 -15.34
N GLU A 108 -16.37 -14.29 -15.95
CA GLU A 108 -17.01 -15.57 -15.63
C GLU A 108 -16.00 -16.70 -15.89
N PRO A 109 -15.90 -17.70 -14.99
CA PRO A 109 -14.98 -18.80 -15.17
C PRO A 109 -15.33 -19.54 -16.48
N PRO A 110 -14.37 -19.80 -17.38
CA PRO A 110 -14.64 -20.41 -18.67
C PRO A 110 -15.24 -21.82 -18.51
N PRO A 111 -16.13 -22.25 -19.42
CA PRO A 111 -16.75 -23.57 -19.39
C PRO A 111 -15.67 -24.64 -19.66
N GLY A 112 -15.13 -25.22 -18.58
CA GLY A 112 -14.03 -26.20 -18.62
C GLY A 112 -12.83 -25.89 -17.72
N GLY A 113 -12.79 -24.72 -17.07
CA GLY A 113 -11.62 -24.21 -16.34
C GLY A 113 -11.64 -24.34 -14.81
N SER A 114 -12.36 -25.30 -14.23
CA SER A 114 -12.44 -25.47 -12.76
C SER A 114 -11.22 -26.18 -12.15
N GLN A 115 -10.08 -26.18 -12.85
CA GLN A 115 -8.83 -26.77 -12.34
C GLN A 115 -7.88 -25.68 -11.90
N LEU A 116 -7.20 -25.94 -10.80
CA LEU A 116 -6.10 -25.10 -10.32
C LEU A 116 -4.90 -25.20 -11.26
N LYS A 117 -4.16 -24.10 -11.41
CA LYS A 117 -2.89 -24.13 -12.13
C LYS A 117 -1.89 -25.06 -11.42
N PRO A 118 -1.08 -25.84 -12.15
CA PRO A 118 -0.13 -26.77 -11.55
C PRO A 118 1.05 -26.08 -10.86
N CYS A 119 1.31 -24.81 -11.18
CA CYS A 119 2.42 -24.03 -10.65
C CYS A 119 2.14 -23.37 -9.29
N LEU A 120 0.93 -23.55 -8.74
CA LEU A 120 0.55 -22.90 -7.47
C LEU A 120 1.30 -23.49 -6.28
N GLU A 121 1.66 -22.63 -5.35
CA GLU A 121 2.39 -23.01 -4.13
C GLU A 121 1.60 -22.60 -2.89
N TRP A 122 1.45 -23.53 -1.94
CA TRP A 122 0.89 -23.24 -0.63
C TRP A 122 1.98 -22.81 0.35
N ILE A 123 1.75 -21.69 1.03
CA ILE A 123 2.62 -21.20 2.10
C ILE A 123 1.83 -21.16 3.40
N GLU A 124 2.33 -21.88 4.40
CA GLU A 124 1.75 -21.95 5.73
C GLU A 124 2.12 -20.73 6.57
N HIS A 125 1.11 -20.11 7.19
CA HIS A 125 1.27 -19.15 8.28
C HIS A 125 0.55 -19.67 9.54
N ARG A 126 0.77 -19.02 10.68
CA ARG A 126 0.25 -19.51 11.98
C ARG A 126 -1.28 -19.62 12.02
N ASP A 127 -1.98 -18.67 11.40
CA ASP A 127 -3.45 -18.54 11.51
C ASP A 127 -4.18 -18.65 10.15
N TYR A 128 -3.44 -18.74 9.04
CA TYR A 128 -3.99 -18.74 7.69
C TYR A 128 -3.03 -19.38 6.69
N TRP A 129 -3.53 -19.65 5.48
CA TRP A 129 -2.74 -20.15 4.35
C TRP A 129 -2.68 -19.11 3.25
N VAL A 130 -1.57 -19.09 2.52
CA VAL A 130 -1.42 -18.24 1.33
C VAL A 130 -1.23 -19.15 0.11
N LEU A 131 -2.14 -19.02 -0.85
CA LEU A 131 -2.01 -19.61 -2.18
C LEU A 131 -1.26 -18.62 -3.07
N ARG A 132 -0.08 -18.99 -3.52
CA ARG A 132 0.80 -18.16 -4.34
C ARG A 132 0.78 -18.63 -5.79
N ASN A 133 0.69 -17.69 -6.72
CA ASN A 133 0.86 -17.91 -8.15
C ASN A 133 2.21 -17.34 -8.63
N PRO A 134 3.21 -18.20 -8.91
CA PRO A 134 4.51 -17.79 -9.42
C PRO A 134 4.50 -17.08 -10.78
N GLU A 135 3.57 -17.41 -11.67
CA GLU A 135 3.53 -16.88 -13.04
C GLU A 135 3.09 -15.42 -13.05
N ASN A 136 2.05 -15.11 -12.28
CA ASN A 136 1.42 -13.79 -12.25
C ASN A 136 1.82 -12.95 -11.03
N VAL A 137 2.59 -13.52 -10.10
CA VAL A 137 2.99 -12.90 -8.82
C VAL A 137 1.75 -12.39 -8.04
N THR A 138 0.68 -13.18 -8.07
CA THR A 138 -0.54 -12.95 -7.30
C THR A 138 -0.60 -13.91 -6.11
N PHE A 139 -1.30 -13.49 -5.06
CA PHE A 139 -1.48 -14.31 -3.88
C PHE A 139 -2.89 -14.15 -3.33
N LEU A 140 -3.42 -15.23 -2.74
CA LEU A 140 -4.72 -15.26 -2.09
C LEU A 140 -4.53 -15.80 -0.66
N GLN A 141 -5.02 -15.05 0.32
CA GLN A 141 -5.04 -15.47 1.71
C GLN A 141 -6.36 -16.19 2.01
N VAL A 142 -6.27 -17.39 2.57
CA VAL A 142 -7.44 -18.25 2.85
C VAL A 142 -7.34 -18.89 4.23
N GLY A 143 -8.49 -19.23 4.82
CA GLY A 143 -8.55 -20.01 6.06
C GLY A 143 -8.23 -21.49 5.84
N THR A 144 -8.12 -22.24 6.94
CA THR A 144 -7.84 -23.69 6.89
C THR A 144 -8.97 -24.47 6.21
N GLN A 145 -10.23 -24.09 6.43
CA GLN A 145 -11.38 -24.72 5.77
C GLN A 145 -11.36 -24.46 4.26
N ASP A 146 -11.19 -23.19 3.87
CA ASP A 146 -11.10 -22.77 2.46
C ASP A 146 -9.94 -23.45 1.73
N LYS A 147 -8.79 -23.66 2.38
CA LYS A 147 -7.67 -24.43 1.80
C LYS A 147 -8.11 -25.83 1.38
N ILE A 148 -8.75 -26.58 2.29
CA ILE A 148 -9.18 -27.95 2.02
C ILE A 148 -10.18 -27.98 0.87
N ILE A 149 -11.13 -27.04 0.86
CA ILE A 149 -12.11 -26.89 -0.22
C ILE A 149 -11.39 -26.63 -1.55
N ILE A 150 -10.44 -25.70 -1.57
CA ILE A 150 -9.69 -25.32 -2.77
C ILE A 150 -8.88 -26.51 -3.31
N GLU A 151 -8.27 -27.32 -2.45
CA GLU A 151 -7.54 -28.54 -2.88
C GLU A 151 -8.46 -29.57 -3.56
N GLN A 152 -9.76 -29.57 -3.28
CA GLN A 152 -10.74 -30.44 -3.96
C GLN A 152 -11.22 -29.87 -5.31
N ILE A 153 -10.96 -28.58 -5.59
CA ILE A 153 -11.37 -27.92 -6.84
C ILE A 153 -10.57 -28.51 -8.01
N GLY A 154 -11.29 -29.11 -8.97
CA GLY A 154 -10.71 -29.77 -10.14
C GLY A 154 -10.55 -31.28 -10.00
N VAL A 155 -10.62 -31.82 -8.78
CA VAL A 155 -10.62 -33.26 -8.50
C VAL A 155 -12.05 -33.79 -8.35
N ARG A 156 -12.92 -33.03 -7.68
CA ARG A 156 -14.32 -33.39 -7.43
C ARG A 156 -15.29 -32.42 -8.12
N SER A 157 -16.52 -32.87 -8.34
CA SER A 157 -17.57 -32.00 -8.87
C SER A 157 -17.97 -30.95 -7.83
N PRO A 158 -18.35 -29.71 -8.24
CA PRO A 158 -18.76 -28.66 -7.30
C PRO A 158 -19.91 -29.08 -6.36
N GLN A 159 -20.84 -29.90 -6.85
CA GLN A 159 -21.96 -30.43 -6.06
C GLN A 159 -21.50 -31.41 -4.97
N ALA A 160 -20.48 -32.23 -5.24
CA ALA A 160 -19.93 -33.15 -4.24
C ALA A 160 -19.21 -32.41 -3.11
N ILE A 161 -18.49 -31.33 -3.45
CA ILE A 161 -17.80 -30.47 -2.46
C ILE A 161 -18.82 -29.80 -1.53
N ILE A 162 -19.93 -29.28 -2.09
CA ILE A 162 -21.02 -28.66 -1.30
C ILE A 162 -21.60 -29.65 -0.29
N GLN A 163 -21.86 -30.89 -0.71
CA GLN A 163 -22.46 -31.91 0.14
C GLN A 163 -21.52 -32.39 1.25
N GLU A 164 -20.25 -32.64 0.93
CA GLU A 164 -19.27 -33.17 1.89
C GLU A 164 -18.89 -32.17 2.97
N PHE A 165 -18.67 -30.91 2.60
CA PHE A 165 -18.26 -29.88 3.55
C PHE A 165 -19.46 -29.10 4.14
N CYS A 166 -20.69 -29.42 3.71
CA CYS A 166 -21.94 -28.76 4.14
C CYS A 166 -21.90 -27.23 4.02
N ILE A 167 -21.46 -26.73 2.87
CA ILE A 167 -21.22 -25.29 2.62
C ILE A 167 -22.34 -24.71 1.76
N PRO A 168 -22.80 -23.46 1.99
CA PRO A 168 -23.73 -22.79 1.08
C PRO A 168 -23.13 -22.65 -0.33
N PRO A 169 -23.91 -22.85 -1.40
CA PRO A 169 -23.43 -22.79 -2.79
C PRO A 169 -22.81 -21.43 -3.14
N ASP A 170 -23.28 -20.35 -2.51
CA ASP A 170 -22.77 -18.99 -2.71
C ASP A 170 -21.32 -18.82 -2.24
N HIS A 171 -20.92 -19.50 -1.15
CA HIS A 171 -19.55 -19.45 -0.65
C HIS A 171 -18.57 -20.09 -1.64
N LEU A 172 -18.93 -21.24 -2.22
CA LEU A 172 -18.11 -21.89 -3.25
C LEU A 172 -18.02 -21.02 -4.51
N LYS A 173 -19.12 -20.39 -4.92
CA LYS A 173 -19.13 -19.43 -6.04
C LYS A 173 -18.22 -18.23 -5.76
N GLY A 174 -18.27 -17.67 -4.57
CA GLY A 174 -17.39 -16.58 -4.13
C GLY A 174 -15.91 -16.97 -4.13
N LEU A 175 -15.58 -18.16 -3.61
CA LEU A 175 -14.21 -18.70 -3.67
C LEU A 175 -13.72 -18.85 -5.12
N LEU A 176 -14.54 -19.41 -6.01
CA LEU A 176 -14.19 -19.55 -7.43
C LEU A 176 -13.99 -18.20 -8.12
N GLN A 177 -14.83 -17.21 -7.81
CA GLN A 177 -14.67 -15.84 -8.31
C GLN A 177 -13.35 -15.20 -7.83
N MET A 178 -12.99 -15.38 -6.56
CA MET A 178 -11.71 -14.89 -6.02
C MET A 178 -10.51 -15.58 -6.69
N LEU A 179 -10.58 -16.89 -6.91
CA LEU A 179 -9.54 -17.65 -7.61
C LEU A 179 -9.42 -17.23 -9.08
N ALA A 180 -10.54 -16.97 -9.76
CA ALA A 180 -10.55 -16.46 -11.12
C ALA A 180 -9.95 -15.05 -11.21
N ALA A 181 -10.38 -14.14 -10.31
CA ALA A 181 -9.92 -12.76 -10.27
C ALA A 181 -8.41 -12.65 -9.97
N THR A 182 -7.86 -13.60 -9.21
CA THR A 182 -6.42 -13.68 -8.89
C THR A 182 -5.63 -14.51 -9.92
N GLY A 183 -6.27 -15.05 -10.96
CA GLY A 183 -5.63 -15.81 -12.02
C GLY A 183 -5.10 -17.17 -11.58
N MET A 184 -5.71 -17.79 -10.56
CA MET A 184 -5.30 -19.08 -9.97
C MET A 184 -5.85 -20.28 -10.76
N LEU A 185 -6.95 -20.10 -11.49
CA LEU A 185 -7.58 -21.14 -12.30
C LEU A 185 -6.96 -21.19 -13.71
N VAL A 186 -6.92 -22.39 -14.30
CA VAL A 186 -6.48 -22.58 -15.69
C VAL A 186 -7.36 -21.74 -16.63
N GLY A 187 -6.72 -20.99 -17.52
CA GLY A 187 -7.43 -20.10 -18.47
C GLY A 187 -7.84 -18.74 -17.89
N THR A 188 -7.51 -18.44 -16.63
CA THR A 188 -7.76 -17.12 -16.02
C THR A 188 -6.46 -16.31 -15.90
N GLU A 189 -6.57 -15.01 -16.20
CA GLU A 189 -5.56 -13.99 -15.95
C GLU A 189 -6.05 -13.05 -14.84
N PRO A 190 -5.16 -12.52 -13.99
CA PRO A 190 -5.56 -11.59 -12.97
C PRO A 190 -6.16 -10.33 -13.57
N ALA A 191 -7.19 -9.78 -12.91
CA ALA A 191 -7.82 -8.55 -13.35
C ALA A 191 -6.79 -7.41 -13.40
N LYS A 192 -6.54 -6.87 -14.59
CA LYS A 192 -5.64 -5.72 -14.76
C LYS A 192 -6.25 -4.52 -14.05
N SER A 193 -5.50 -3.86 -13.16
CA SER A 193 -6.00 -2.66 -12.49
C SER A 193 -6.43 -1.62 -13.55
N ARG A 194 -7.70 -1.20 -13.54
CA ARG A 194 -8.19 -0.13 -14.43
C ARG A 194 -7.26 1.07 -14.31
N ARG A 195 -6.63 1.48 -15.42
CA ARG A 195 -5.83 2.70 -15.48
C ARG A 195 -6.78 3.86 -15.14
N GLY A 196 -6.61 4.45 -13.96
CA GLY A 196 -7.37 5.63 -13.55
C GLY A 196 -7.18 6.78 -14.54
N LYS A 197 -8.06 7.79 -14.46
CA LYS A 197 -7.94 9.02 -15.28
C LYS A 197 -6.52 9.58 -15.17
N PHE A 198 -5.94 9.93 -16.31
CA PHE A 198 -4.61 10.53 -16.37
C PHE A 198 -4.59 11.78 -15.50
N THR A 199 -3.67 11.82 -14.53
CA THR A 199 -3.43 13.01 -13.71
C THR A 199 -2.02 13.50 -14.01
N PRO A 200 -1.79 14.82 -14.15
CA PRO A 200 -0.46 15.35 -14.47
C PRO A 200 0.61 14.95 -13.44
N LEU A 201 0.21 14.64 -12.19
CA LEU A 201 1.11 14.06 -11.20
C LEU A 201 1.67 12.68 -11.61
N GLN A 202 1.00 11.89 -12.45
CA GLN A 202 1.51 10.60 -12.92
C GLN A 202 2.74 10.75 -13.83
N LEU A 203 2.90 11.90 -14.52
CA LEU A 203 4.13 12.19 -15.29
C LEU A 203 5.35 12.39 -14.38
N LEU A 204 5.14 12.78 -13.12
CA LEU A 204 6.21 12.92 -12.14
C LEU A 204 6.56 11.59 -11.46
N PHE A 205 5.70 10.59 -11.58
CA PHE A 205 5.81 9.29 -10.90
C PHE A 205 5.51 8.14 -11.87
N PHE A 206 6.49 7.78 -12.70
CA PHE A 206 6.38 6.66 -13.63
C PHE A 206 7.51 5.64 -13.44
N ARG A 207 7.23 4.40 -13.86
CA ARG A 207 8.15 3.26 -13.73
C ARG A 207 8.51 2.76 -15.12
N ILE A 208 9.79 2.51 -15.33
CA ILE A 208 10.32 1.86 -16.51
C ILE A 208 10.90 0.51 -16.08
N PRO A 209 10.25 -0.63 -16.37
CA PRO A 209 10.86 -1.93 -16.15
C PRO A 209 12.04 -2.10 -17.11
N LEU A 210 13.21 -2.46 -16.60
CA LEU A 210 14.41 -2.62 -17.43
C LEU A 210 14.59 -4.07 -17.88
N PHE A 211 14.61 -5.01 -16.92
CA PHE A 211 14.84 -6.42 -17.22
C PHE A 211 14.31 -7.33 -16.10
N ASN A 212 14.15 -8.62 -16.44
CA ASN A 212 13.83 -9.66 -15.47
C ASN A 212 15.12 -10.26 -14.88
N PRO A 213 15.44 -10.02 -13.59
CA PRO A 213 16.71 -10.46 -12.99
C PRO A 213 16.70 -11.93 -12.53
N ASN A 214 15.58 -12.64 -12.68
CA ASN A 214 15.34 -13.93 -12.00
C ASN A 214 16.41 -14.99 -12.30
N ARG A 215 16.85 -15.10 -13.57
CA ARG A 215 17.92 -16.03 -13.97
C ARG A 215 19.27 -15.68 -13.31
N PHE A 216 19.63 -14.40 -13.34
CA PHE A 216 20.88 -13.92 -12.75
C PHE A 216 20.89 -14.15 -11.23
N LEU A 217 19.79 -13.82 -10.55
CA LEU A 217 19.68 -13.99 -9.10
C LEU A 217 19.75 -15.46 -8.69
N ASN A 218 19.04 -16.36 -9.39
CA ASN A 218 19.06 -17.79 -9.10
C ASN A 218 20.46 -18.41 -9.30
N ALA A 219 21.25 -17.92 -10.27
CA ALA A 219 22.61 -18.41 -10.49
C ALA A 219 23.61 -17.98 -9.40
N HIS A 220 23.32 -16.91 -8.66
CA HIS A 220 24.25 -16.32 -7.68
C HIS A 220 23.81 -16.50 -6.22
N ILE A 221 22.53 -16.80 -5.98
CA ILE A 221 21.97 -16.88 -4.62
C ILE A 221 22.68 -17.91 -3.74
N ASP A 222 23.10 -19.05 -4.29
CA ASP A 222 23.79 -20.10 -3.53
C ASP A 222 25.18 -19.63 -3.06
N LYS A 223 25.87 -18.79 -3.85
CA LYS A 223 27.20 -18.25 -3.51
C LYS A 223 27.16 -17.23 -2.36
N ILE A 224 26.02 -16.57 -2.17
CA ILE A 224 25.84 -15.54 -1.13
C ILE A 224 25.03 -16.05 0.06
N ARG A 225 24.55 -17.30 0.03
CA ARG A 225 23.68 -17.86 1.08
C ARG A 225 24.35 -17.85 2.46
N TRP A 226 25.69 -17.92 2.50
CA TRP A 226 26.47 -17.83 3.73
C TRP A 226 26.32 -16.49 4.46
N LEU A 227 26.00 -15.39 3.77
CA LEU A 227 25.75 -14.08 4.39
C LEU A 227 24.52 -14.07 5.30
N PHE A 228 23.57 -14.98 5.06
CA PHE A 228 22.35 -15.13 5.86
C PHE A 228 22.54 -16.06 7.06
N SER A 229 23.76 -16.54 7.31
CA SER A 229 24.08 -17.38 8.46
C SER A 229 24.20 -16.55 9.75
N GLN A 230 23.92 -17.18 10.89
CA GLN A 230 24.10 -16.56 12.21
C GLN A 230 25.52 -16.01 12.46
N PRO A 231 26.62 -16.73 12.16
CA PRO A 231 27.96 -16.17 12.36
C PRO A 231 28.24 -14.96 11.48
N ALA A 232 27.75 -14.95 10.23
CA ALA A 232 27.88 -13.79 9.36
C ALA A 232 27.12 -12.57 9.91
N ALA A 233 25.92 -12.78 10.47
CA ALA A 233 25.16 -11.72 11.11
C ALA A 233 25.86 -11.13 12.34
N VAL A 234 26.48 -11.97 13.19
CA VAL A 234 27.25 -11.51 14.36
C VAL A 234 28.49 -10.73 13.92
N LEU A 235 29.25 -11.25 12.95
CA LEU A 235 30.41 -10.56 12.40
C LEU A 235 30.03 -9.20 11.80
N LEU A 236 28.92 -9.16 11.05
CA LEU A 236 28.41 -7.93 10.48
C LEU A 236 28.00 -6.93 11.56
N LEU A 237 27.33 -7.37 12.63
CA LEU A 237 26.97 -6.52 13.74
C LEU A 237 28.21 -5.92 14.41
N VAL A 238 29.22 -6.75 14.72
CA VAL A 238 30.49 -6.29 15.31
C VAL A 238 31.18 -5.28 14.38
N PHE A 239 31.26 -5.58 13.09
CA PHE A 239 31.85 -4.70 12.09
C PHE A 239 31.13 -3.34 12.03
N LEU A 240 29.80 -3.33 11.94
CA LEU A 240 29.03 -2.08 11.89
C LEU A 240 29.11 -1.30 13.20
N SER A 241 29.03 -1.95 14.36
CA SER A 241 29.17 -1.30 15.66
C SER A 241 30.55 -0.68 15.84
N PHE A 242 31.61 -1.39 15.44
CA PHE A 242 32.98 -0.86 15.50
C PHE A 242 33.17 0.32 14.55
N SER A 243 32.68 0.21 13.32
CA SER A 243 32.70 1.30 12.33
C SER A 243 31.95 2.54 12.84
N ALA A 244 30.78 2.36 13.45
CA ALA A 244 30.00 3.45 14.01
C ALA A 244 30.70 4.11 15.20
N SER A 245 31.28 3.31 16.11
CA SER A 245 32.03 3.83 17.26
C SER A 245 33.25 4.65 16.83
N LEU A 246 34.02 4.14 15.87
CA LEU A 246 35.20 4.84 15.35
C LEU A 246 34.82 6.07 14.52
N GLY A 247 33.77 5.99 13.72
CA GLY A 247 33.23 7.14 12.97
C GLY A 247 32.74 8.25 13.90
N LEU A 248 32.09 7.90 15.01
CA LEU A 248 31.67 8.87 16.04
C LEU A 248 32.88 9.50 16.75
N TYR A 249 33.93 8.73 17.01
CA TYR A 249 35.18 9.22 17.57
C TYR A 249 35.87 10.23 16.63
N HIS A 250 35.89 9.95 15.32
CA HIS A 250 36.48 10.82 14.29
C HIS A 250 35.49 11.84 13.68
N ARG A 251 34.34 12.08 14.30
CA ARG A 251 33.26 12.91 13.72
C ARG A 251 33.75 14.30 13.30
N ASP A 252 34.63 14.92 14.09
CA ASP A 252 35.08 16.30 13.85
C ASP A 252 35.97 16.36 12.59
N ILE A 253 36.79 15.32 12.39
CA ILE A 253 37.64 15.17 11.20
C ILE A 253 36.77 14.92 9.96
N ILE A 254 35.76 14.04 10.07
CA ILE A 254 34.84 13.74 8.96
C ILE A 254 34.10 15.02 8.51
N VAL A 255 33.60 15.81 9.47
CA VAL A 255 32.90 17.07 9.18
C VAL A 255 33.86 18.08 8.54
N PHE A 256 35.06 18.25 9.09
CA PHE A 256 36.08 19.12 8.52
C PHE A 256 36.45 18.72 7.09
N GLN A 257 36.70 17.44 6.85
CA GLN A 257 37.03 16.92 5.52
C GLN A 257 35.89 17.16 4.52
N GLY A 258 34.63 16.97 4.94
CA GLY A 258 33.47 17.26 4.12
C GLY A 258 33.39 18.74 3.73
N GLN A 259 33.64 19.65 4.68
CA GLN A 259 33.68 21.09 4.40
C GLN A 259 34.80 21.46 3.43
N GLN A 260 35.99 20.88 3.61
CA GLN A 260 37.14 21.12 2.74
C GLN A 260 36.93 20.61 1.32
N LEU A 261 36.31 19.44 1.15
CA LEU A 261 35.96 18.92 -0.16
C LEU A 261 34.97 19.84 -0.88
N VAL A 262 33.90 20.26 -0.19
CA VAL A 262 32.89 21.16 -0.77
C VAL A 262 33.49 22.53 -1.10
N SER A 263 34.36 23.08 -0.25
CA SER A 263 35.01 24.38 -0.50
C SER A 263 36.02 24.31 -1.67
N ALA A 264 36.78 23.21 -1.77
CA ALA A 264 37.80 23.04 -2.82
C ALA A 264 37.20 22.77 -4.20
N TYR A 265 36.14 21.96 -4.28
CA TYR A 265 35.62 21.44 -5.55
C TYR A 265 34.23 21.96 -5.91
N GLY A 266 33.46 22.51 -4.94
CA GLY A 266 32.15 23.11 -5.18
C GLY A 266 31.19 22.20 -5.97
N SER A 267 30.65 22.72 -7.06
CA SER A 267 29.67 22.01 -7.92
C SER A 267 30.28 20.83 -8.69
N SER A 268 31.60 20.76 -8.85
CA SER A 268 32.24 19.63 -9.56
C SER A 268 32.06 18.29 -8.83
N LEU A 269 31.76 18.31 -7.53
CA LEU A 269 31.42 17.12 -6.75
C LEU A 269 30.03 16.56 -7.02
N MET A 270 29.14 17.31 -7.71
CA MET A 270 27.76 16.85 -7.92
C MET A 270 27.71 15.56 -8.74
N LEU A 271 28.42 15.51 -9.87
CA LEU A 271 28.44 14.33 -10.72
C LEU A 271 28.97 13.07 -10.00
N PRO A 272 30.17 13.09 -9.37
CA PRO A 272 30.66 11.91 -8.66
C PRO A 272 29.78 11.52 -7.47
N PHE A 273 29.17 12.49 -6.77
CA PHE A 273 28.22 12.20 -5.70
C PHE A 273 26.94 11.51 -6.21
N ILE A 274 26.39 11.96 -7.33
CA ILE A 274 25.24 11.34 -7.99
C ILE A 274 25.59 9.91 -8.42
N LEU A 275 26.77 9.69 -9.00
CA LEU A 275 27.22 8.35 -9.40
C LEU A 275 27.39 7.41 -8.19
N CYS A 276 27.98 7.91 -7.09
CA CYS A 276 28.07 7.15 -5.84
C CYS A 276 26.67 6.82 -5.29
N SER A 277 25.76 7.80 -5.29
CA SER A 277 24.38 7.61 -4.83
C SER A 277 23.62 6.58 -5.69
N ALA A 278 23.78 6.64 -7.02
CA ALA A 278 23.19 5.67 -7.95
C ALA A 278 23.73 4.26 -7.71
N CYS A 279 25.04 4.13 -7.45
CA CYS A 279 25.67 2.86 -7.08
C CYS A 279 25.08 2.31 -5.77
N VAL A 280 24.99 3.14 -4.73
CA VAL A 280 24.42 2.75 -3.44
C VAL A 280 22.97 2.28 -3.60
N VAL A 281 22.14 3.06 -4.30
CA VAL A 281 20.72 2.72 -4.52
C VAL A 281 20.59 1.43 -5.33
N THR A 282 21.44 1.21 -6.33
CA THR A 282 21.45 -0.04 -7.11
C THR A 282 21.79 -1.24 -6.22
N LEU A 283 22.81 -1.14 -5.37
CA LEU A 283 23.19 -2.22 -4.46
C LEU A 283 22.14 -2.46 -3.38
N HIS A 284 21.49 -1.40 -2.90
CA HIS A 284 20.35 -1.47 -1.99
C HIS A 284 19.20 -2.30 -2.60
N GLU A 285 18.84 -2.02 -3.85
CA GLU A 285 17.81 -2.75 -4.59
C GLU A 285 18.20 -4.23 -4.83
N PHE A 286 19.47 -4.48 -5.16
CA PHE A 286 19.98 -5.86 -5.21
C PHE A 286 19.89 -6.57 -3.85
N GLY A 287 20.11 -5.88 -2.74
CA GLY A 287 19.92 -6.41 -1.40
C GLY A 287 18.52 -6.98 -1.20
N HIS A 288 17.50 -6.21 -1.59
CA HIS A 288 16.10 -6.65 -1.55
C HIS A 288 15.88 -7.89 -2.43
N ALA A 289 16.35 -7.84 -3.68
CA ALA A 289 16.19 -8.91 -4.65
C ALA A 289 16.81 -10.24 -4.18
N PHE A 290 18.06 -10.19 -3.70
CA PHE A 290 18.78 -11.36 -3.20
C PHE A 290 18.18 -11.92 -1.92
N THR A 291 17.70 -11.07 -1.01
CA THR A 291 17.07 -11.53 0.24
C THR A 291 15.71 -12.16 -0.02
N LEU A 292 14.92 -11.60 -0.94
CA LEU A 292 13.67 -12.23 -1.38
C LEU A 292 13.95 -13.59 -2.01
N LYS A 293 14.99 -13.69 -2.84
CA LYS A 293 15.45 -14.94 -3.47
C LYS A 293 15.97 -15.97 -2.49
N HIS A 294 16.65 -15.55 -1.42
CA HIS A 294 17.07 -16.43 -0.34
C HIS A 294 15.87 -17.18 0.26
N TYR A 295 14.72 -16.52 0.40
CA TYR A 295 13.47 -17.12 0.86
C TYR A 295 12.62 -17.76 -0.24
N ARG A 296 13.21 -18.08 -1.41
CA ARG A 296 12.53 -18.66 -2.59
C ARG A 296 11.42 -17.76 -3.17
N GLY A 297 11.54 -16.46 -2.92
CA GLY A 297 10.69 -15.44 -3.51
C GLY A 297 10.96 -15.23 -5.01
N ILE A 298 10.02 -14.58 -5.69
CA ILE A 298 10.10 -14.23 -7.11
C ILE A 298 10.29 -12.73 -7.23
N VAL A 299 11.25 -12.36 -8.06
CA VAL A 299 11.53 -10.96 -8.43
C VAL A 299 11.19 -10.85 -9.91
N PRO A 300 9.99 -10.35 -10.27
CA PRO A 300 9.56 -10.34 -11.66
C PRO A 300 10.35 -9.33 -12.50
N GLU A 301 10.70 -8.18 -11.92
CA GLU A 301 11.38 -7.09 -12.63
C GLU A 301 12.25 -6.25 -11.68
N ILE A 302 13.31 -5.70 -12.26
CA ILE A 302 14.08 -4.55 -11.74
C ILE A 302 14.04 -3.46 -12.81
N GLY A 303 13.93 -2.20 -12.39
CA GLY A 303 13.83 -1.09 -13.30
C GLY A 303 14.22 0.26 -12.71
N LEU A 304 13.80 1.33 -13.39
CA LEU A 304 13.94 2.70 -12.93
C LEU A 304 12.58 3.27 -12.56
N LEU A 305 12.52 3.87 -11.38
CA LEU A 305 11.40 4.65 -10.87
C LEU A 305 11.80 6.12 -10.96
N PHE A 306 11.01 6.92 -11.66
CA PHE A 306 11.18 8.37 -11.66
C PHE A 306 10.27 8.95 -10.59
N MET A 307 10.88 9.65 -9.63
CA MET A 307 10.18 10.37 -8.57
C MET A 307 10.51 11.85 -8.70
N MET A 308 9.53 12.66 -9.09
CA MET A 308 9.74 14.08 -9.45
C MET A 308 10.85 14.24 -10.49
N LEU A 309 10.86 13.39 -11.53
CA LEU A 309 11.87 13.33 -12.60
C LEU A 309 13.29 12.93 -12.14
N ILE A 310 13.50 12.62 -10.86
CA ILE A 310 14.77 12.07 -10.38
C ILE A 310 14.74 10.54 -10.58
N PRO A 311 15.67 9.97 -11.36
CA PRO A 311 15.74 8.52 -11.55
C PRO A 311 16.25 7.84 -10.26
N ALA A 312 15.55 6.80 -9.85
CA ALA A 312 15.96 5.88 -8.79
C ALA A 312 15.82 4.44 -9.31
N ALA A 313 16.66 3.50 -8.86
CA ALA A 313 16.42 2.09 -9.15
C ALA A 313 15.22 1.60 -8.32
N TYR A 314 14.48 0.60 -8.82
CA TYR A 314 13.48 -0.12 -8.03
C TYR A 314 13.51 -1.61 -8.33
N THR A 315 13.18 -2.40 -7.31
CA THR A 315 12.95 -3.85 -7.40
C THR A 315 11.52 -4.15 -7.07
N ASN A 316 10.86 -4.97 -7.89
CA ASN A 316 9.54 -5.47 -7.53
C ASN A 316 9.67 -6.58 -6.48
N THR A 317 9.33 -6.23 -5.24
CA THR A 317 9.33 -7.13 -4.08
C THR A 317 7.92 -7.50 -3.60
N SER A 318 6.91 -7.36 -4.46
CA SER A 318 5.50 -7.65 -4.11
C SER A 318 5.26 -9.07 -3.59
N ASP A 319 6.08 -10.02 -4.02
CA ASP A 319 6.02 -11.41 -3.54
C ASP A 319 6.47 -11.57 -2.07
N SER A 320 7.14 -10.58 -1.48
CA SER A 320 7.52 -10.60 -0.05
C SER A 320 6.33 -10.60 0.89
N TYR A 321 5.13 -10.21 0.42
CA TYR A 321 3.89 -10.27 1.20
C TYR A 321 3.42 -11.70 1.45
N CYS A 322 3.81 -12.66 0.61
CA CYS A 322 3.55 -14.08 0.82
C CYS A 322 4.36 -14.66 1.98
N LEU A 323 5.48 -14.02 2.34
CA LEU A 323 6.39 -14.51 3.37
C LEU A 323 5.87 -14.19 4.78
N PRO A 324 6.19 -15.05 5.78
CA PRO A 324 5.98 -14.75 7.19
C PRO A 324 6.59 -13.41 7.58
N ARG A 325 5.95 -12.74 8.54
CA ARG A 325 6.29 -11.37 8.98
C ARG A 325 7.78 -11.16 9.29
N SER A 326 8.44 -12.13 9.95
CA SER A 326 9.87 -12.03 10.29
C SER A 326 10.78 -12.02 9.05
N LYS A 327 10.48 -12.87 8.06
CA LYS A 327 11.21 -12.92 6.79
C LYS A 327 10.93 -11.69 5.95
N ARG A 328 9.68 -11.24 5.91
CA ARG A 328 9.28 -9.98 5.24
C ARG A 328 10.00 -8.78 5.84
N LEU A 329 10.13 -8.72 7.17
CA LEU A 329 10.87 -7.67 7.86
C LEU A 329 12.33 -7.63 7.40
N LEU A 330 12.99 -8.79 7.27
CA LEU A 330 14.35 -8.85 6.75
C LEU A 330 14.44 -8.40 5.29
N VAL A 331 13.51 -8.86 4.43
CA VAL A 331 13.47 -8.45 3.02
C VAL A 331 13.34 -6.94 2.89
N VAL A 332 12.51 -6.28 3.69
CA VAL A 332 12.35 -4.81 3.67
C VAL A 332 13.52 -4.10 4.37
N GLY A 333 14.11 -4.68 5.41
CA GLY A 333 15.20 -4.05 6.17
C GLY A 333 16.58 -4.16 5.52
N VAL A 334 16.78 -5.13 4.61
CA VAL A 334 18.12 -5.39 4.06
C VAL A 334 18.64 -4.25 3.19
N GLY A 335 17.78 -3.49 2.50
CA GLY A 335 18.22 -2.34 1.71
C GLY A 335 18.90 -1.28 2.60
N ILE A 336 18.30 -1.01 3.76
CA ILE A 336 18.86 -0.14 4.80
C ILE A 336 20.19 -0.73 5.32
N LEU A 337 20.24 -2.04 5.55
CA LEU A 337 21.46 -2.72 5.99
C LEU A 337 22.61 -2.60 4.96
N VAL A 338 22.31 -2.74 3.67
CA VAL A 338 23.28 -2.55 2.58
C VAL A 338 23.83 -1.13 2.58
N GLN A 339 22.99 -0.12 2.81
CA GLN A 339 23.46 1.27 2.92
C GLN A 339 24.40 1.45 4.12
N PHE A 340 24.11 0.86 5.27
CA PHE A 340 25.04 0.86 6.42
C PHE A 340 26.37 0.17 6.10
N ILE A 341 26.33 -0.98 5.41
CA ILE A 341 27.53 -1.71 4.97
C ILE A 341 28.37 -0.83 4.04
N LEU A 342 27.76 -0.18 3.05
CA LEU A 342 28.48 0.68 2.11
C LEU A 342 29.04 1.93 2.77
N ALA A 343 28.32 2.51 3.73
CA ALA A 343 28.83 3.61 4.54
C ALA A 343 30.06 3.18 5.36
N ALA A 344 30.01 2.02 6.00
CA ALA A 344 31.13 1.47 6.76
C ALA A 344 32.33 1.13 5.87
N ILE A 345 32.11 0.51 4.70
CA ILE A 345 33.17 0.23 3.73
C ILE A 345 33.82 1.55 3.25
N GLY A 346 33.01 2.54 2.88
CA GLY A 346 33.50 3.86 2.46
C GLY A 346 34.32 4.53 3.57
N PHE A 347 33.86 4.45 4.82
CA PHE A 347 34.57 4.95 5.99
C PHE A 347 35.94 4.27 6.16
N TRP A 348 36.02 2.94 6.12
CA TRP A 348 37.27 2.22 6.33
C TRP A 348 38.28 2.43 5.20
N ILE A 349 37.81 2.43 3.95
CA ILE A 349 38.69 2.74 2.80
C ILE A 349 39.23 4.16 2.94
N TRP A 350 38.37 5.13 3.28
CA TRP A 350 38.79 6.50 3.53
C TRP A 350 39.81 6.60 4.67
N HIS A 351 39.52 5.98 5.81
CA HIS A 351 40.35 6.02 7.01
C HIS A 351 41.77 5.46 6.80
N PHE A 352 41.91 4.41 5.99
CA PHE A 352 43.22 3.83 5.67
C PHE A 352 43.87 4.37 4.39
N SER A 353 43.16 5.19 3.62
CA SER A 353 43.69 5.76 2.39
C SER A 353 44.52 7.02 2.66
N THR A 354 45.62 7.15 1.92
CA THR A 354 46.47 8.35 1.95
C THR A 354 45.77 9.54 1.29
N ASP A 355 45.90 10.71 1.89
CA ASP A 355 45.41 11.97 1.34
C ASP A 355 45.98 12.23 -0.06
N GLY A 356 45.15 12.80 -0.94
CA GLY A 356 45.55 13.20 -2.30
C GLY A 356 45.36 12.15 -3.40
N ILE A 357 44.98 10.92 -3.05
CA ILE A 357 44.65 9.87 -4.04
C ILE A 357 43.13 9.88 -4.34
N TRP A 358 42.75 9.63 -5.59
CA TRP A 358 41.35 9.52 -6.02
C TRP A 358 40.52 8.57 -5.13
N LEU A 359 41.14 7.49 -4.64
CA LEU A 359 40.48 6.50 -3.77
C LEU A 359 39.96 7.15 -2.48
N HIS A 360 40.77 8.01 -1.84
CA HIS A 360 40.42 8.71 -0.60
C HIS A 360 39.17 9.59 -0.78
N GLN A 361 39.15 10.38 -1.85
CA GLN A 361 38.01 11.26 -2.15
C GLN A 361 36.76 10.45 -2.51
N THR A 362 36.90 9.41 -3.33
CA THR A 362 35.78 8.60 -3.80
C THR A 362 35.17 7.77 -2.67
N SER A 363 35.98 7.21 -1.76
CA SER A 363 35.47 6.47 -0.61
C SER A 363 34.77 7.39 0.40
N PHE A 364 35.25 8.62 0.57
CA PHE A 364 34.54 9.63 1.36
C PHE A 364 33.18 9.98 0.73
N LEU A 365 33.14 10.21 -0.59
CA LEU A 365 31.89 10.47 -1.31
C LEU A 365 30.94 9.27 -1.27
N LEU A 366 31.45 8.04 -1.35
CA LEU A 366 30.64 6.82 -1.19
C LEU A 366 30.03 6.74 0.20
N MET A 367 30.82 6.99 1.25
CA MET A 367 30.32 7.08 2.63
C MET A 367 29.23 8.14 2.76
N ALA A 368 29.49 9.35 2.26
CA ALA A 368 28.53 10.46 2.31
C ALA A 368 27.23 10.14 1.54
N ALA A 369 27.33 9.55 0.33
CA ALA A 369 26.20 9.15 -0.48
C ALA A 369 25.38 8.03 0.20
N ALA A 370 26.05 7.06 0.82
CA ALA A 370 25.40 5.99 1.56
C ALA A 370 24.63 6.52 2.78
N LEU A 371 25.24 7.42 3.57
CA LEU A 371 24.57 8.06 4.71
C LEU A 371 23.42 8.98 4.27
N PHE A 372 23.59 9.71 3.16
CA PHE A 372 22.54 10.57 2.61
C PHE A 372 21.32 9.77 2.13
N THR A 373 21.55 8.74 1.31
CA THR A 373 20.48 7.86 0.81
C THR A 373 19.82 7.06 1.93
N LEU A 374 20.58 6.66 2.95
CA LEU A 374 20.06 6.06 4.17
C LEU A 374 19.11 6.98 4.91
N ALA A 375 19.49 8.26 5.10
CA ALA A 375 18.63 9.24 5.76
C ALA A 375 17.33 9.49 4.99
N LEU A 376 17.37 9.48 3.65
CA LEU A 376 16.17 9.57 2.82
C LEU A 376 15.27 8.34 2.97
N ASN A 377 15.84 7.13 2.94
CA ASN A 377 15.06 5.88 3.01
C ASN A 377 14.50 5.60 4.40
N LEU A 378 15.18 6.01 5.46
CA LEU A 378 14.69 5.92 6.84
C LEU A 378 13.58 6.92 7.17
N ASN A 379 13.15 7.75 6.22
CA ASN A 379 12.04 8.68 6.42
C ASN A 379 10.75 7.90 6.77
N PRO A 380 10.20 8.06 7.98
CA PRO A 380 9.06 7.29 8.45
C PRO A 380 7.74 7.73 7.81
N VAL A 381 7.69 8.92 7.18
CA VAL A 381 6.47 9.55 6.65
C VAL A 381 6.28 9.24 5.16
N ALA A 382 7.37 9.30 4.41
CA ALA A 382 7.39 8.97 2.99
C ALA A 382 7.28 7.46 2.82
N LYS A 383 6.71 6.99 1.70
CA LYS A 383 6.57 5.57 1.41
C LYS A 383 7.90 4.96 0.92
N PHE A 384 8.96 5.16 1.67
CA PHE A 384 10.27 4.51 1.50
C PHE A 384 10.41 3.35 2.48
N ASP A 385 11.57 2.69 2.50
CA ASP A 385 11.77 1.47 3.28
C ASP A 385 11.60 1.67 4.78
N GLY A 386 11.93 2.83 5.33
CA GLY A 386 11.68 3.14 6.75
C GLY A 386 10.20 3.01 7.12
N TYR A 387 9.30 3.48 6.26
CA TYR A 387 7.86 3.31 6.43
C TYR A 387 7.44 1.84 6.30
N TYR A 388 7.90 1.14 5.26
CA TYR A 388 7.54 -0.26 5.07
C TYR A 388 8.15 -1.18 6.15
N LEU A 389 9.30 -0.80 6.70
CA LEU A 389 9.93 -1.47 7.84
C LEU A 389 9.05 -1.29 9.08
N ALA A 390 8.54 -0.09 9.34
CA ALA A 390 7.56 0.15 10.41
C ALA A 390 6.27 -0.66 10.20
N VAL A 391 5.76 -0.74 8.97
CA VAL A 391 4.59 -1.58 8.63
C VAL A 391 4.88 -3.06 8.86
N ALA A 392 6.04 -3.58 8.45
CA ALA A 392 6.42 -4.97 8.68
C ALA A 392 6.68 -5.27 10.17
N ALA A 393 7.27 -4.31 10.89
CA ALA A 393 7.60 -4.41 12.30
C ALA A 393 6.38 -4.32 13.21
N THR A 394 5.32 -3.60 12.80
CA THR A 394 4.05 -3.47 13.54
C THR A 394 3.01 -4.48 13.07
N GLY A 395 3.07 -4.91 11.81
CA GLY A 395 2.09 -5.78 11.16
C GLY A 395 0.83 -5.03 10.70
N ILE A 396 0.80 -3.71 10.86
CA ILE A 396 -0.34 -2.85 10.57
C ILE A 396 -0.24 -2.37 9.12
N ASN A 397 -1.06 -2.95 8.24
CA ASN A 397 -1.17 -2.48 6.86
C ASN A 397 -1.73 -1.05 6.82
N ASN A 398 -1.21 -0.22 5.91
CA ASN A 398 -1.58 1.20 5.78
C ASN A 398 -1.46 1.99 7.10
N LEU A 399 -0.35 1.78 7.83
CA LEU A 399 -0.06 2.40 9.13
C LEU A 399 -0.30 3.92 9.13
N ARG A 400 0.19 4.63 8.12
CA ARG A 400 0.01 6.09 8.00
C ARG A 400 -1.47 6.47 7.87
N GLY A 401 -2.18 5.86 6.93
CA GLY A 401 -3.59 6.18 6.70
C GLY A 401 -4.47 5.90 7.92
N ARG A 402 -4.25 4.76 8.58
CA ARG A 402 -4.96 4.38 9.81
C ARG A 402 -4.62 5.30 10.98
N ALA A 403 -3.35 5.67 11.16
CA ALA A 403 -2.92 6.54 12.24
C ALA A 403 -3.51 7.95 12.13
N PHE A 404 -3.42 8.57 10.95
CA PHE A 404 -4.06 9.87 10.72
C PHE A 404 -5.59 9.78 10.76
N GLY A 405 -6.17 8.69 10.25
CA GLY A 405 -7.60 8.41 10.32
C GLY A 405 -8.11 8.32 11.77
N LEU A 406 -7.33 7.74 12.69
CA LEU A 406 -7.65 7.68 14.12
C LEU A 406 -7.80 9.10 14.70
N TYR A 407 -6.86 9.99 14.44
CA TYR A 407 -6.95 11.39 14.91
C TYR A 407 -8.10 12.15 14.26
N ILE A 408 -8.32 11.97 12.95
CA ILE A 408 -9.45 12.60 12.26
C ILE A 408 -10.77 12.12 12.88
N ASN A 409 -10.92 10.82 13.12
CA ASN A 409 -12.12 10.27 13.74
C ASN A 409 -12.30 10.77 15.17
N PHE A 410 -11.21 10.89 15.93
CA PHE A 410 -11.22 11.47 17.27
C PHE A 410 -11.70 12.93 17.26
N PHE A 411 -11.18 13.78 16.37
CA PHE A 411 -11.60 15.19 16.25
C PHE A 411 -12.99 15.36 15.63
N THR A 412 -13.47 14.40 14.84
CA THR A 412 -14.79 14.45 14.20
C THR A 412 -15.89 13.69 14.96
N GLY A 413 -15.57 13.10 16.11
CA GLY A 413 -16.52 12.34 16.94
C GLY A 413 -17.00 11.03 16.32
N LYS A 414 -16.29 10.49 15.32
CA LYS A 414 -16.64 9.22 14.66
C LYS A 414 -16.14 8.02 15.46
N PRO A 415 -16.84 6.88 15.45
CA PRO A 415 -16.42 5.69 16.20
C PRO A 415 -15.08 5.16 15.68
N ILE A 416 -14.17 4.84 16.60
CA ILE A 416 -12.87 4.25 16.31
C ILE A 416 -13.05 2.74 16.13
N ARG A 417 -12.83 2.24 14.90
CA ARG A 417 -13.01 0.82 14.53
C ARG A 417 -11.73 -0.01 14.62
N GLU A 418 -10.69 0.53 15.22
CA GLU A 418 -9.36 -0.09 15.28
C GLU A 418 -9.22 -1.04 16.47
N PRO A 419 -8.53 -2.19 16.32
CA PRO A 419 -8.34 -3.13 17.42
C PRO A 419 -7.46 -2.50 18.51
N ILE A 420 -7.79 -2.78 19.78
CA ILE A 420 -7.15 -2.17 20.97
C ILE A 420 -5.62 -2.32 20.94
N LYS A 421 -5.12 -3.48 20.48
CA LYS A 421 -3.69 -3.78 20.35
C LYS A 421 -2.94 -2.84 19.40
N ASP A 422 -3.59 -2.36 18.34
CA ASP A 422 -2.96 -1.51 17.32
C ASP A 422 -3.06 -0.03 17.71
N LEU A 423 -3.98 0.32 18.63
CA LEU A 423 -4.35 1.69 18.96
C LEU A 423 -3.16 2.51 19.46
N TRP A 424 -2.36 1.98 20.38
CA TRP A 424 -1.22 2.69 20.94
C TRP A 424 -0.12 2.94 19.90
N ILE A 425 0.10 2.00 19.00
CA ILE A 425 1.06 2.14 17.90
C ILE A 425 0.60 3.24 16.94
N LEU A 426 -0.68 3.22 16.56
CA LEU A 426 -1.29 4.23 15.69
C LEU A 426 -1.27 5.63 16.32
N ALA A 427 -1.60 5.70 17.61
CA ALA A 427 -1.59 6.94 18.39
C ALA A 427 -0.18 7.54 18.52
N LEU A 428 0.86 6.71 18.68
CA LEU A 428 2.23 7.21 18.76
C LEU A 428 2.80 7.60 17.38
N TYR A 429 2.46 6.84 16.34
CA TYR A 429 3.03 7.02 15.00
C TYR A 429 2.65 8.35 14.35
N ALA A 430 1.40 8.80 14.45
CA ALA A 430 0.98 10.04 13.80
C ALA A 430 1.69 11.30 14.36
N PRO A 431 1.73 11.54 15.69
CA PRO A 431 2.51 12.64 16.28
C PRO A 431 3.99 12.55 15.95
N PHE A 432 4.59 11.35 16.03
CA PHE A 432 5.99 11.15 15.65
C PHE A 432 6.24 11.55 14.19
N SER A 433 5.36 11.14 13.28
CA SER A 433 5.45 11.48 11.86
C SER A 433 5.30 13.00 11.62
N LEU A 434 4.43 13.68 12.38
CA LEU A 434 4.26 15.14 12.31
C LEU A 434 5.49 15.88 12.85
N LEU A 435 6.05 15.44 13.98
CA LEU A 435 7.29 15.99 14.54
C LEU A 435 8.46 15.83 13.56
N TYR A 436 8.56 14.67 12.91
CA TYR A 436 9.56 14.44 11.87
C TYR A 436 9.37 15.37 10.67
N ILE A 437 8.15 15.53 10.16
CA ILE A 437 7.84 16.47 9.08
C ILE A 437 8.25 17.88 9.49
N TRP A 438 7.84 18.32 10.68
CA TRP A 438 8.15 19.66 11.19
C TRP A 438 9.66 19.86 11.32
N PHE A 439 10.39 18.88 11.84
CA PHE A 439 11.85 18.94 11.94
C PHE A 439 12.52 19.03 10.56
N VAL A 440 12.19 18.15 9.62
CA VAL A 440 12.83 18.10 8.29
C VAL A 440 12.45 19.31 7.45
N PHE A 441 11.16 19.60 7.30
CA PHE A 441 10.71 20.74 6.50
C PHE A 441 11.03 22.07 7.18
N GLY A 442 10.99 22.13 8.52
CA GLY A 442 11.43 23.31 9.27
C GLY A 442 12.92 23.58 9.08
N PHE A 443 13.77 22.53 9.13
CA PHE A 443 15.20 22.65 8.83
C PHE A 443 15.46 23.07 7.38
N LEU A 444 14.80 22.43 6.41
CA LEU A 444 14.94 22.80 4.99
C LEU A 444 14.46 24.23 4.73
N PHE A 445 13.31 24.62 5.30
CA PHE A 445 12.80 25.98 5.22
C PHE A 445 13.81 26.96 5.82
N TRP A 446 14.35 26.68 7.00
CA TRP A 446 15.38 27.51 7.63
C TRP A 446 16.63 27.64 6.75
N ARG A 447 17.08 26.55 6.12
CA ARG A 447 18.23 26.56 5.19
C ARG A 447 17.96 27.37 3.93
N ILE A 448 16.78 27.21 3.33
CA ILE A 448 16.38 27.99 2.14
C ILE A 448 16.23 29.46 2.51
N PHE A 449 15.60 29.75 3.65
CA PHE A 449 15.43 31.09 4.18
C PHE A 449 16.77 31.77 4.41
N THR A 450 17.67 31.15 5.18
CA THR A 450 19.02 31.69 5.44
C THR A 450 19.83 31.87 4.15
N TRP A 451 19.79 30.91 3.22
CA TRP A 451 20.44 31.04 1.92
C TRP A 451 19.85 32.19 1.11
N SER A 452 18.53 32.34 1.07
CA SER A 452 17.83 33.40 0.33
C SER A 452 18.11 34.78 0.89
N PHE A 453 18.21 34.93 2.22
CA PHE A 453 18.61 36.18 2.86
C PHE A 453 20.07 36.53 2.59
N THR A 454 20.96 35.54 2.62
CA THR A 454 22.39 35.74 2.31
C THR A 454 22.61 36.12 0.85
N ASN A 455 21.78 35.58 -0.06
CA ASN A 455 21.88 35.80 -1.50
C ASN A 455 20.78 36.73 -2.04
N MET A 456 20.20 37.58 -1.19
CA MET A 456 19.06 38.45 -1.52
C MET A 456 19.27 39.29 -2.80
N PRO A 457 20.46 39.84 -3.10
CA PRO A 457 20.68 40.57 -4.35
C PRO A 457 20.58 39.69 -5.59
N ILE A 458 21.12 38.46 -5.51
CA ILE A 458 21.13 37.50 -6.62
C ILE A 458 19.72 36.98 -6.88
N THR A 459 18.98 36.64 -5.83
CA THR A 459 17.59 36.18 -5.97
C THR A 459 16.68 37.28 -6.51
N ALA A 460 16.86 38.53 -6.08
CA ALA A 460 16.14 39.69 -6.63
C ALA A 460 16.44 39.90 -8.12
N LEU A 461 17.71 39.83 -8.54
CA LEU A 461 18.11 39.94 -9.95
C LEU A 461 17.54 38.80 -10.80
N LEU A 462 17.53 37.57 -10.28
CA LEU A 462 17.01 36.40 -10.99
C LEU A 462 15.49 36.47 -11.16
N LEU A 463 14.77 36.90 -10.12
CA LEU A 463 13.32 37.15 -10.20
C LEU A 463 13.00 38.31 -11.16
N LEU A 464 13.79 39.38 -11.16
CA LEU A 464 13.66 40.48 -12.14
C LEU A 464 13.92 40.00 -13.57
N ALA A 465 14.92 39.14 -13.76
CA ALA A 465 15.21 38.55 -15.06
C ALA A 465 14.07 37.63 -15.54
N ILE A 466 13.52 36.78 -14.67
CA ILE A 466 12.35 35.94 -14.98
C ILE A 466 11.13 36.82 -15.31
N TRP A 467 10.90 37.89 -14.54
CA TRP A 467 9.82 38.84 -14.80
C TRP A 467 10.00 39.56 -16.14
N ALA A 468 11.22 40.00 -16.45
CA ALA A 468 11.54 40.64 -17.72
C ALA A 468 11.35 39.67 -18.90
N VAL A 469 11.81 38.42 -18.77
CA VAL A 469 11.57 37.38 -19.78
C VAL A 469 10.08 37.14 -19.95
N TYR A 470 9.31 37.00 -18.86
CA TYR A 470 7.86 36.80 -18.95
C TYR A 470 7.11 37.98 -19.55
N TYR A 471 7.55 39.22 -19.27
CA TYR A 471 6.90 40.44 -19.74
C TYR A 471 7.23 40.76 -21.21
N PHE A 472 8.48 40.51 -21.62
CA PHE A 472 8.99 40.85 -22.96
C PHE A 472 9.02 39.67 -23.93
N CYS A 473 8.86 38.42 -23.46
CA CYS A 473 8.70 37.28 -24.36
C CYS A 473 7.24 37.26 -24.86
N PRO A 474 6.99 37.46 -26.17
CA PRO A 474 5.65 37.54 -26.71
C PRO A 474 4.88 36.24 -26.45
N ARG A 475 3.63 36.38 -25.97
CA ARG A 475 2.67 35.27 -25.95
C ARG A 475 2.13 35.11 -27.36
N ASP A 476 2.75 34.22 -28.13
CA ASP A 476 2.16 33.68 -29.36
C ASP A 476 1.08 32.63 -29.02
#